data_AF-A0A7S3TVU8-F1
#
_entry.id   AF-A0A7S3TVU8-F1
#
_cell.length_a   1.000
_cell.length_b   1.000
_cell.length_c   1.000
_cell.angle_alpha   90.00
_cell.angle_beta   90.00
_cell.angle_gamma   90.00
#
_symmetry.space_group_name_H-M   'P 1'
#
loop_
_entity.id
_entity.type
_entity.pdbx_description
1 polymer ?
#
loop_
_entity_poly.entity_id
_entity_poly.type
_entity_poly.pdbx_seq_one_letter_code
_entity_poly.pdbx_strand_id
1 'polypeptide(L)'
;MEPFYNPKPLRRAYCIKEVFHTQASGARFEVVMSAEQQAAFETALVEDFESIKGKLSEVDVRKAECRNPKDTEQILGELDREVGLTECNKAVFGLLRGALA
;
A
#
# COMPACT_ATOMS: atom_id res chain seq x y z
N MET A 1 8.90 3.94 -1.16
CA MET A 1 7.56 4.53 -1.36
C MET A 1 7.78 5.99 -1.71
N GLU A 2 7.86 6.29 -3.00
CA GLU A 2 8.24 7.63 -3.47
C GLU A 2 7.31 8.13 -4.58
N PRO A 3 6.73 9.33 -4.43
CA PRO A 3 6.70 10.13 -3.21
C PRO A 3 5.75 9.54 -2.14
N PHE A 4 6.00 9.77 -0.85
CA PHE A 4 5.18 9.20 0.23
C PHE A 4 3.71 9.67 0.20
N TYR A 5 3.48 10.92 -0.20
CA TYR A 5 2.16 11.55 -0.28
C TYR A 5 1.33 11.12 -1.49
N ASN A 6 1.92 10.36 -2.41
CA ASN A 6 1.21 9.73 -3.53
C ASN A 6 1.80 8.35 -3.75
N PRO A 7 1.37 7.34 -2.98
CA PRO A 7 1.95 6.01 -3.02
C PRO A 7 1.51 5.26 -4.28
N LYS A 8 2.08 5.66 -5.43
CA LYS A 8 1.85 5.04 -6.74
C LYS A 8 2.02 3.52 -6.74
N PRO A 9 2.99 2.92 -6.01
CA PRO A 9 3.09 1.47 -5.92
C PRO A 9 1.81 0.82 -5.41
N LEU A 10 1.12 1.43 -4.44
CA LEU A 10 -0.11 0.88 -3.85
C LEU A 10 -1.35 1.05 -4.76
N ARG A 11 -1.20 1.71 -5.91
CA ARG A 11 -2.22 1.75 -6.97
C ARG A 11 -2.02 0.64 -8.00
N ARG A 12 -0.97 -0.19 -7.88
CA ARG A 12 -0.67 -1.27 -8.81
C ARG A 12 -1.13 -2.61 -8.23
N ALA A 13 -1.95 -3.36 -8.96
CA ALA A 13 -2.49 -4.63 -8.44
C ALA A 13 -1.39 -5.65 -8.12
N TYR A 14 -0.31 -5.72 -8.91
CA TYR A 14 0.87 -6.54 -8.60
C TYR A 14 1.50 -6.20 -7.24
N CYS A 15 1.68 -4.91 -6.93
CA CYS A 15 2.28 -4.50 -5.66
C CYS A 15 1.37 -4.80 -4.47
N ILE A 16 0.04 -4.69 -4.65
CA ILE A 16 -0.91 -5.15 -3.63
C ILE A 16 -0.75 -6.64 -3.38
N LYS A 17 -0.67 -7.44 -4.44
CA LYS A 17 -0.45 -8.88 -4.34
C LYS A 17 0.84 -9.20 -3.58
N GLU A 18 1.93 -8.52 -3.89
CA GLU A 18 3.23 -8.69 -3.21
C GLU A 18 3.16 -8.35 -1.72
N VAL A 19 2.54 -7.21 -1.37
CA VAL A 19 2.34 -6.79 0.02
C VAL A 19 1.52 -7.82 0.79
N PHE A 20 0.41 -8.30 0.21
CA PHE A 20 -0.44 -9.30 0.82
C PHE A 20 0.32 -10.60 1.09
N HIS A 21 1.05 -11.15 0.11
CA HIS A 21 1.80 -12.39 0.30
C HIS A 21 3.00 -12.23 1.25
N THR A 22 3.62 -11.05 1.29
CA THR A 22 4.66 -10.72 2.28
C THR A 22 4.08 -10.82 3.70
N GLN A 23 2.89 -10.27 3.90
CA GLN A 23 2.19 -10.33 5.18
C GLN A 23 1.73 -11.76 5.52
N ALA A 24 1.11 -12.47 4.57
CA ALA A 24 0.62 -13.83 4.76
C ALA A 24 1.74 -14.84 5.07
N SER A 25 2.95 -14.61 4.55
CA SER A 25 4.14 -15.43 4.83
C SER A 25 4.85 -15.05 6.14
N GLY A 26 4.45 -13.96 6.80
CA GLY A 26 5.16 -13.43 7.98
C GLY A 26 6.53 -12.84 7.65
N ALA A 27 6.80 -12.54 6.37
CA ALA A 27 8.04 -11.93 5.94
C ALA A 27 8.13 -10.47 6.41
N ARG A 28 9.37 -9.99 6.60
CA ARG A 28 9.63 -8.59 6.96
C ARG A 28 9.21 -7.69 5.80
N PHE A 29 8.39 -6.69 6.10
CA PHE A 29 8.05 -5.62 5.16
C PHE A 29 8.67 -4.31 5.63
N GLU A 30 9.37 -3.63 4.72
CA GLU A 30 10.02 -2.35 5.00
C GLU A 30 9.65 -1.33 3.94
N VAL A 31 9.37 -0.10 4.39
CA VAL A 31 9.15 1.03 3.50
C VAL A 31 10.46 1.81 3.39
N VAL A 32 11.07 1.75 2.22
CA VAL A 32 12.30 2.50 1.94
C VAL A 32 11.97 3.81 1.23
N MET A 33 12.60 4.90 1.66
CA MET A 33 12.49 6.24 1.08
C MET A 33 13.89 6.82 0.81
N SER A 34 14.00 7.78 -0.10
CA SER A 34 15.20 8.62 -0.19
C SER A 34 15.33 9.48 1.08
N ALA A 35 16.54 9.92 1.41
CA ALA A 35 16.77 10.74 2.61
C ALA A 35 15.93 12.04 2.60
N GLU A 36 15.75 12.64 1.42
CA GLU A 36 14.89 13.81 1.22
C GLU A 36 13.41 13.49 1.50
N GLN A 37 12.89 12.38 0.97
CA GLN A 37 11.52 11.95 1.21
C GLN A 37 11.29 11.56 2.67
N GLN A 38 12.26 10.93 3.31
CA GLN A 38 12.18 10.57 4.73
C GLN A 38 12.10 11.83 5.60
N ALA A 39 12.98 12.81 5.39
CA ALA A 39 12.93 14.06 6.14
C ALA A 39 11.59 14.80 5.93
N ALA A 40 11.11 14.87 4.68
CA ALA A 40 9.81 15.47 4.38
C ALA A 40 8.63 14.71 5.01
N PHE A 41 8.73 13.38 5.09
CA PHE A 41 7.73 12.55 5.75
C PHE A 41 7.70 12.77 7.26
N GLU A 42 8.88 12.79 7.91
CA GLU A 42 9.03 13.06 9.35
C GLU A 42 8.47 14.44 9.71
N THR A 43 8.79 15.49 8.93
CA THR A 43 8.22 16.83 9.13
C THR A 43 6.71 16.82 9.00
N ALA A 44 6.19 16.20 7.95
CA ALA A 44 4.75 16.17 7.72
C ALA A 44 3.99 15.32 8.76
N LEU A 45 4.61 14.31 9.39
CA LEU A 45 4.00 13.59 10.52
C LEU A 45 3.77 14.50 11.74
N VAL A 46 4.62 15.51 11.94
CA VAL A 46 4.53 16.46 13.05
C VAL A 46 3.65 17.66 12.70
N GLU A 47 3.81 18.19 11.49
CA GLU A 47 3.21 19.48 11.09
C GLU A 47 1.90 19.34 10.31
N ASP A 48 1.69 18.22 9.60
CA ASP A 48 0.54 18.02 8.68
C ASP A 48 0.05 16.56 8.66
N PHE A 49 -0.17 16.01 9.85
CA PHE A 49 -0.55 14.60 10.02
C PHE A 49 -1.85 14.25 9.29
N GLU A 50 -2.85 15.13 9.32
CA GLU A 50 -4.15 14.85 8.71
C GLU A 50 -4.08 14.77 7.18
N SER A 51 -3.20 15.55 6.53
CA SER A 51 -2.97 15.45 5.09
C SER A 51 -2.33 14.11 4.70
N ILE A 52 -1.29 13.67 5.43
CA ILE A 52 -0.67 12.35 5.20
C ILE A 52 -1.69 11.25 5.41
N LYS A 53 -2.40 11.27 6.53
CA LYS A 53 -3.41 10.27 6.86
C LYS A 53 -4.49 10.21 5.79
N GLY A 54 -4.96 11.37 5.30
CA GLY A 54 -5.88 11.47 4.17
C GLY A 54 -5.31 10.79 2.92
N LYS A 55 -4.07 11.08 2.54
CA LYS A 55 -3.43 10.50 1.35
C LYS A 55 -3.21 8.99 1.47
N LEU A 56 -2.81 8.50 2.62
CA LEU A 56 -2.68 7.07 2.86
C LEU A 56 -4.04 6.38 2.86
N SER A 57 -5.09 7.04 3.36
CA SER A 57 -6.47 6.50 3.33
C SER A 57 -7.07 6.38 1.93
N GLU A 58 -6.51 7.06 0.92
CA GLU A 58 -6.93 6.91 -0.48
C GLU A 58 -6.52 5.55 -1.08
N VAL A 59 -5.64 4.80 -0.42
CA VAL A 59 -5.25 3.45 -0.86
C VAL A 59 -6.47 2.54 -0.79
N ASP A 60 -6.82 1.93 -1.93
CA ASP A 60 -7.92 0.99 -2.02
C ASP A 60 -7.53 -0.10 -3.02
N VAL A 61 -7.37 -1.32 -2.53
CA VAL A 61 -7.05 -2.51 -3.32
C VAL A 61 -8.00 -2.69 -4.50
N ARG A 62 -9.28 -2.30 -4.36
CA ARG A 62 -10.27 -2.41 -5.43
C ARG A 62 -10.02 -1.47 -6.61
N LYS A 63 -9.25 -0.40 -6.38
CA LYS A 63 -8.86 0.58 -7.41
C LYS A 63 -7.48 0.29 -7.99
N ALA A 64 -6.82 -0.77 -7.53
CA ALA A 64 -5.49 -1.11 -8.01
C ALA A 64 -5.56 -1.69 -9.43
N GLU A 65 -4.63 -1.27 -10.29
CA GLU A 65 -4.65 -1.61 -11.72
C GLU A 65 -3.28 -2.05 -12.23
N CYS A 66 -3.31 -2.88 -13.26
CA CYS A 66 -2.17 -3.24 -14.09
C CYS A 66 -2.31 -2.56 -15.46
N ARG A 67 -1.18 -2.40 -16.17
CA ARG A 67 -1.22 -1.90 -17.55
C ARG A 67 -2.06 -2.79 -18.47
N ASN A 68 -2.04 -4.10 -18.23
CA ASN A 68 -2.92 -5.07 -18.89
C ASN A 68 -4.18 -5.30 -18.02
N PRO A 69 -5.39 -4.95 -18.52
CA PRO A 69 -6.63 -5.15 -17.76
C PRO A 69 -6.89 -6.61 -17.38
N LYS A 70 -6.45 -7.58 -18.19
CA LYS A 70 -6.60 -9.01 -17.87
C LYS A 70 -5.81 -9.41 -16.62
N ASP A 71 -4.63 -8.82 -16.44
CA ASP A 71 -3.82 -9.07 -15.25
C ASP A 71 -4.51 -8.48 -14.01
N THR A 72 -5.12 -7.29 -14.15
CA THR A 72 -5.91 -6.69 -13.06
C THR A 72 -7.03 -7.62 -12.62
N GLU A 73 -7.84 -8.12 -13.56
CA GLU A 73 -8.94 -9.04 -13.28
C GLU A 73 -8.45 -10.33 -12.63
N GLN A 74 -7.37 -10.91 -13.15
CA GLN A 74 -6.80 -12.15 -12.63
C GLN A 74 -6.29 -11.98 -11.19
N ILE A 75 -5.52 -10.91 -10.92
CA ILE A 75 -4.93 -10.66 -9.60
C ILE A 75 -6.00 -10.31 -8.58
N LEU A 76 -6.92 -9.40 -8.90
CA LEU A 76 -7.99 -9.05 -7.97
C LEU A 76 -8.93 -10.24 -7.74
N GLY A 77 -9.22 -11.04 -8.77
CA GLY A 77 -10.01 -12.27 -8.62
C GLY A 77 -9.29 -13.39 -7.85
N GLU A 78 -7.96 -13.45 -7.87
CA GLU A 78 -7.17 -14.33 -6.99
C GLU A 78 -7.29 -13.87 -5.54
N LEU A 79 -7.00 -12.59 -5.26
CA LEU A 79 -7.09 -12.03 -3.91
C LEU A 79 -8.49 -12.12 -3.31
N ASP A 80 -9.53 -11.89 -4.12
CA ASP A 80 -10.91 -11.97 -3.64
C ASP A 80 -11.32 -13.40 -3.27
N ARG A 81 -10.83 -14.41 -4.01
CA ARG A 81 -11.07 -15.83 -3.71
C ARG A 81 -10.30 -16.31 -2.47
N GLU A 82 -9.09 -15.81 -2.25
CA GLU A 82 -8.23 -16.25 -1.14
C GLU A 82 -8.62 -15.65 0.20
N VAL A 83 -8.90 -14.33 0.23
CA VAL A 83 -9.13 -13.60 1.48
C VAL A 83 -10.31 -12.63 1.41
N GLY A 84 -10.75 -12.27 0.21
CA GLY A 84 -11.73 -11.22 -0.02
C GLY A 84 -11.08 -9.82 -0.07
N LEU A 85 -11.47 -8.99 -1.04
CA LEU A 85 -10.82 -7.68 -1.24
C LEU A 85 -10.91 -6.74 -0.03
N THR A 86 -11.95 -6.88 0.80
CA THR A 86 -12.10 -6.10 2.04
C THR A 86 -11.03 -6.44 3.07
N GLU A 87 -10.79 -7.72 3.31
CA GLU A 87 -9.79 -8.18 4.27
C GLU A 87 -8.37 -7.96 3.73
N CYS A 88 -8.17 -8.12 2.42
CA CYS A 88 -6.94 -7.74 1.74
C CYS A 88 -6.61 -6.25 1.98
N ASN A 89 -7.60 -5.36 1.84
CA ASN A 89 -7.44 -3.93 2.14
C ASN A 89 -6.97 -3.71 3.59
N LYS A 90 -7.64 -4.34 4.57
CA LYS A 90 -7.27 -4.21 5.99
C LYS A 90 -5.84 -4.70 6.26
N ALA A 91 -5.44 -5.82 5.65
CA ALA A 91 -4.09 -6.36 5.78
C ALA A 91 -3.02 -5.38 5.25
N VAL A 92 -3.23 -4.84 4.05
CA VAL A 92 -2.34 -3.84 3.43
C VAL A 92 -2.22 -2.60 4.32
N PHE A 93 -3.35 -2.06 4.81
CA PHE A 93 -3.34 -0.91 5.71
C PHE A 93 -2.67 -1.18 7.05
N GLY A 94 -2.89 -2.35 7.65
CA GLY A 94 -2.27 -2.74 8.91
C GLY A 94 -0.75 -2.77 8.80
N LEU A 95 -0.23 -3.31 7.70
CA LEU A 95 1.19 -3.40 7.41
C LEU A 95 1.80 -2.03 7.09
N LEU A 96 1.10 -1.15 6.36
CA LEU A 96 1.55 0.23 6.17
C LEU A 96 1.63 0.99 7.50
N ARG A 97 0.64 0.83 8.37
CA ARG A 97 0.68 1.43 9.71
C ARG A 97 1.84 0.88 10.54
N GLY A 98 2.09 -0.41 10.49
CA GLY A 98 3.20 -1.05 11.22
C GLY A 98 4.57 -0.61 10.70
N ALA A 99 4.72 -0.36 9.40
CA ALA A 99 5.97 0.14 8.83
C ALA A 99 6.26 1.62 9.11
N LEU A 100 5.26 2.36 9.62
CA LEU A 100 5.35 3.78 9.97
C LEU A 100 5.37 4.02 11.49
N ALA A 101 5.36 2.96 12.30
CA ALA A 101 5.40 2.99 13.77
C ALA A 101 6.80 2.65 14.29
#